data_AF-A0A7X0QQM6-F1
#
_entry.id   AF-A0A7X0QQM6-F1
#
_cell.length_a   1.000
_cell.length_b   1.000
_cell.length_c   1.000
_cell.angle_alpha   90.00
_cell.angle_beta   90.00
_cell.angle_gamma   90.00
#
_symmetry.space_group_name_H-M   'P 1'
#
loop_
_entity.id
_entity.type
_entity.pdbx_description
1 polymer ?
#
loop_
_entity_poly.entity_id
_entity_poly.type
_entity_poly.pdbx_seq_one_letter_code
_entity_poly.pdbx_strand_id
1 'polypeptide(L)'
;MQDALPLRDIHPSSAPAWWPPAPGWWMVMAVVALALLALLAWRWRRIRRRRRHEQAFDLAVAAAVGPAQEIAAMSELLRRAARLRDPAADRLQGDAWLAFLDADDAAPRFSGDDAALLVDGPFRRDADPVAVDTLRRTARARFLAWMEGRK
;
A
#
# COMPACT_ATOMS: atom_id res chain seq x y z
N MET A 1 14.59 -52.98 -76.52
CA MET A 1 13.95 -51.64 -76.43
C MET A 1 13.63 -51.41 -74.97
N GLN A 2 14.31 -50.47 -74.34
CA GLN A 2 14.18 -50.19 -72.91
C GLN A 2 13.05 -49.17 -72.74
N ASP A 3 11.94 -49.60 -72.15
CA ASP A 3 10.85 -48.69 -71.77
C ASP A 3 11.26 -47.91 -70.52
N ALA A 4 11.64 -46.65 -70.73
CA ALA A 4 11.91 -45.73 -69.64
C ALA A 4 10.59 -45.35 -68.96
N LEU A 5 10.39 -45.84 -67.74
CA LEU A 5 9.27 -45.45 -66.88
C LEU A 5 9.26 -43.93 -66.70
N PRO A 6 8.14 -43.23 -66.96
CA PRO A 6 8.08 -41.79 -66.86
C PRO A 6 8.15 -41.41 -65.39
N LEU A 7 9.32 -40.93 -64.96
CA LEU A 7 9.55 -40.44 -63.61
C LEU A 7 8.73 -39.15 -63.44
N ARG A 8 7.65 -39.23 -62.65
CA ARG A 8 6.76 -38.08 -62.39
C ARG A 8 7.36 -37.22 -61.28
N ASP A 9 7.50 -35.93 -61.56
CA ASP A 9 8.11 -34.95 -60.65
C ASP A 9 7.47 -34.94 -59.26
N ILE A 10 8.34 -34.96 -58.26
CA ILE A 10 7.98 -34.94 -56.84
C ILE A 10 7.53 -33.52 -56.50
N HIS A 11 6.25 -33.35 -56.19
CA HIS A 11 5.73 -32.05 -55.77
C HIS A 11 6.26 -31.76 -54.35
N PRO A 12 6.97 -30.63 -54.11
CA PRO A 12 7.29 -30.23 -52.76
C PRO A 12 5.98 -29.93 -52.03
N SER A 13 5.66 -30.71 -51.00
CA SER A 13 4.55 -30.39 -50.09
C SER A 13 4.81 -29.01 -49.51
N SER A 14 3.90 -28.05 -49.76
CA SER A 14 3.96 -26.74 -49.13
C SER A 14 4.03 -26.91 -47.61
N ALA A 15 4.93 -26.15 -46.97
CA ALA A 15 5.11 -26.21 -45.53
C ALA A 15 3.75 -26.01 -44.82
N PRO A 16 3.43 -26.80 -43.79
CA PRO A 16 2.17 -26.65 -43.08
C PRO A 16 2.06 -25.20 -42.58
N ALA A 17 0.94 -24.55 -42.91
CA ALA A 17 0.64 -23.25 -42.34
C ALA A 17 0.66 -23.41 -40.82
N TRP A 18 1.41 -22.55 -40.13
CA TRP A 18 1.52 -22.53 -38.66
C TRP A 18 0.19 -22.11 -37.97
N TRP A 19 -0.91 -22.15 -38.72
CA TRP A 19 -2.24 -21.68 -38.39
C TRP A 19 -3.26 -22.79 -38.60
N PRO A 20 -4.23 -23.00 -37.68
CA PRO A 20 -4.43 -22.25 -36.45
C PRO A 20 -3.52 -22.76 -35.32
N PRO A 21 -3.16 -21.90 -34.34
CA PRO A 21 -2.57 -22.40 -33.10
C PRO A 21 -3.50 -23.48 -32.53
N ALA A 22 -2.90 -24.59 -32.10
CA ALA A 22 -3.65 -25.70 -31.54
C ALA A 22 -4.65 -25.18 -30.48
N PRO A 23 -5.91 -25.65 -30.45
CA PRO A 23 -6.98 -25.09 -29.61
C PRO A 23 -6.63 -24.90 -28.12
N GLY A 24 -5.66 -25.65 -27.60
CA GLY A 24 -5.15 -25.52 -26.23
C GLY A 24 -4.52 -24.16 -25.88
N TRP A 25 -4.02 -23.40 -26.87
CA TRP A 25 -3.46 -22.06 -26.61
C TRP A 25 -4.52 -21.07 -26.12
N TRP A 26 -5.77 -21.23 -26.55
CA TRP A 26 -6.87 -20.40 -26.06
C TRP A 26 -7.12 -20.62 -24.57
N MET A 27 -6.98 -21.85 -24.07
CA MET A 27 -7.09 -22.14 -22.63
C MET A 27 -5.94 -21.49 -21.86
N VAL A 28 -4.70 -21.59 -22.37
CA VAL A 28 -3.53 -20.93 -21.74
C VAL A 28 -3.74 -19.41 -21.69
N MET A 29 -4.18 -18.80 -22.79
CA MET A 29 -4.49 -17.36 -22.83
C MET A 29 -5.61 -16.98 -21.87
N ALA A 30 -6.66 -17.79 -21.76
CA ALA A 30 -7.75 -17.55 -20.81
C ALA A 30 -7.24 -17.60 -19.35
N VAL A 31 -6.41 -18.58 -19.00
CA VAL A 31 -5.82 -18.70 -17.66
C VAL A 31 -4.89 -17.53 -17.36
N VAL A 32 -4.03 -17.15 -18.31
CA VAL A 32 -3.13 -15.99 -18.15
C VAL A 32 -3.93 -14.70 -18.00
N ALA A 33 -4.96 -14.49 -18.82
CA ALA A 33 -5.84 -13.33 -18.72
C ALA A 33 -6.55 -13.28 -17.35
N LEU A 34 -7.06 -14.42 -16.87
CA LEU A 34 -7.70 -14.50 -15.55
C LEU A 34 -6.72 -14.20 -14.42
N ALA A 35 -5.49 -14.72 -14.49
CA ALA A 35 -4.44 -14.43 -13.50
C ALA A 35 -4.07 -12.94 -13.49
N LEU A 36 -3.94 -12.32 -14.66
CA LEU A 36 -3.68 -10.87 -14.78
C LEU A 36 -4.84 -10.05 -14.21
N LEU A 37 -6.09 -10.40 -14.52
CA LEU A 37 -7.27 -9.73 -13.98
C LEU A 37 -7.34 -9.87 -12.45
N ALA A 38 -7.06 -11.05 -11.91
CA ALA A 38 -7.02 -11.28 -10.47
C ALA A 38 -5.93 -10.44 -9.79
N LEU A 39 -4.73 -10.38 -10.38
CA LEU A 39 -3.63 -9.55 -9.89
C LEU A 39 -4.00 -8.06 -9.91
N LEU A 40 -4.61 -7.58 -11.00
CA LEU A 40 -5.02 -6.20 -11.17
C LEU A 40 -6.12 -5.83 -10.16
N ALA A 41 -7.12 -6.70 -10.00
CA ALA A 41 -8.19 -6.52 -9.02
C ALA A 41 -7.65 -6.50 -7.58
N TRP A 42 -6.70 -7.37 -7.24
CA TRP A 42 -6.05 -7.37 -5.94
C TRP A 42 -5.25 -6.09 -5.69
N ARG A 43 -4.45 -5.65 -6.67
CA ARG A 43 -3.71 -4.38 -6.63
C ARG A 43 -4.66 -3.20 -6.45
N TRP A 44 -5.73 -3.12 -7.23
CA TRP A 44 -6.74 -2.06 -7.13
C TRP A 44 -7.44 -2.04 -5.77
N ARG A 45 -7.82 -3.20 -5.23
CA ARG A 45 -8.40 -3.30 -3.88
C ARG A 45 -7.43 -2.78 -2.82
N ARG A 46 -6.14 -3.12 -2.93
CA ARG A 46 -5.11 -2.64 -1.99
C ARG A 46 -4.95 -1.12 -2.05
N ILE A 47 -4.86 -0.55 -3.26
CA ILE A 47 -4.76 0.91 -3.46
C ILE A 47 -6.02 1.61 -2.94
N ARG A 48 -7.21 1.07 -3.23
CA ARG A 48 -8.48 1.67 -2.78
C ARG A 48 -8.64 1.63 -1.26
N ARG A 49 -8.19 0.55 -0.60
CA ARG A 49 -8.16 0.48 0.87
C ARG A 49 -7.23 1.54 1.45
N ARG A 50 -6.01 1.67 0.92
CA ARG A 50 -5.07 2.73 1.33
C ARG A 50 -5.67 4.12 1.20
N ARG A 51 -6.25 4.44 0.04
CA ARG A 51 -6.89 5.74 -0.21
C ARG A 51 -8.03 6.03 0.77
N ARG A 52 -8.81 5.02 1.18
CA ARG A 52 -9.87 5.19 2.19
C ARG A 52 -9.30 5.55 3.56
N HIS A 53 -8.24 4.88 3.99
CA HIS A 53 -7.58 5.20 5.27
C HIS A 53 -6.93 6.59 5.24
N GLU A 54 -6.34 6.94 4.11
CA GLU A 54 -5.74 8.24 3.85
C GLU A 54 -6.79 9.36 3.92
N GLN A 55 -7.91 9.19 3.23
CA GLN A 55 -9.04 10.12 3.30
C GLN A 55 -9.65 10.22 4.70
N ALA A 56 -9.76 9.10 5.42
CA ALA A 56 -10.27 9.11 6.80
C ALA A 56 -9.36 9.89 7.75
N PHE A 57 -8.04 9.76 7.59
CA PHE A 57 -7.07 10.55 8.34
C PHE A 57 -7.19 12.03 8.02
N ASP A 58 -7.19 12.38 6.72
CA ASP A 58 -7.25 13.78 6.29
C ASP A 58 -8.55 14.46 6.73
N LEU A 59 -9.69 13.77 6.66
CA LEU A 59 -10.98 14.29 7.14
C LEU A 59 -10.98 14.50 8.66
N ALA A 60 -10.39 13.59 9.42
CA ALA A 60 -10.33 13.72 10.88
C ALA A 60 -9.47 14.90 11.31
N VAL A 61 -8.33 15.12 10.65
CA VAL A 61 -7.45 16.27 10.92
C VAL A 61 -8.08 17.57 10.41
N ALA A 62 -8.72 17.58 9.23
CA ALA A 62 -9.37 18.77 8.69
C ALA A 62 -10.60 19.22 9.48
N ALA A 63 -11.24 18.32 10.25
CA ALA A 63 -12.35 18.65 11.14
C ALA A 63 -11.89 19.38 12.41
N ALA A 64 -10.60 19.34 12.74
CA ALA A 64 -10.05 20.01 13.91
C ALA A 64 -9.93 21.53 13.67
N VAL A 65 -10.32 22.33 14.67
CA VAL A 65 -10.26 23.79 14.60
C VAL A 65 -9.05 24.26 15.41
N GLY A 66 -7.92 24.36 14.72
CA GLY A 66 -6.66 24.92 15.23
C GLY A 66 -5.60 23.89 15.63
N PRO A 67 -4.35 24.33 15.86
CA PRO A 67 -3.18 23.45 15.95
C PRO A 67 -3.28 22.38 17.05
N ALA A 68 -3.73 22.76 18.25
CA ALA A 68 -3.86 21.83 19.38
C ALA A 68 -4.88 20.70 19.10
N GLN A 69 -5.99 21.03 18.43
CA GLN A 69 -7.02 20.03 18.09
C GLN A 69 -6.54 19.12 16.96
N GLU A 70 -5.76 19.64 16.01
CA GLU A 70 -5.15 18.81 14.97
C GLU A 70 -4.18 17.80 15.58
N ILE A 71 -3.31 18.25 16.50
CA ILE A 71 -2.40 17.36 17.23
C ILE A 71 -3.16 16.30 18.00
N ALA A 72 -4.22 16.67 18.72
CA ALA A 72 -5.06 15.73 19.45
C ALA A 72 -5.72 14.69 18.52
N ALA A 73 -6.26 15.12 17.38
CA ALA A 73 -6.84 14.22 16.38
C ALA A 73 -5.82 13.23 15.82
N MET A 74 -4.59 13.70 15.53
CA MET A 74 -3.49 12.85 15.07
C MET A 74 -3.09 11.83 16.15
N SER A 75 -2.94 12.25 17.41
CA SER A 75 -2.64 11.38 18.55
C SER A 75 -3.71 10.31 18.76
N GLU A 76 -5.00 10.68 18.68
CA GLU A 76 -6.10 9.72 18.77
C GLU A 76 -6.07 8.68 17.65
N LEU A 77 -5.84 9.11 16.40
CA LEU A 77 -5.77 8.21 15.24
C LEU A 77 -4.61 7.22 15.38
N LEU A 78 -3.44 7.69 15.82
CA LEU A 78 -2.29 6.83 16.10
C LEU A 78 -2.61 5.82 17.22
N ARG A 79 -3.25 6.25 18.32
CA ARG A 79 -3.70 5.36 19.40
C ARG A 79 -4.70 4.30 18.92
N ARG A 80 -5.65 4.68 18.06
CA ARG A 80 -6.61 3.73 17.47
C ARG A 80 -5.90 2.71 16.57
N ALA A 81 -4.93 3.15 15.77
CA ALA A 81 -4.13 2.23 14.94
C ALA A 81 -3.24 1.31 15.78
N ALA A 82 -2.62 1.83 16.85
CA ALA A 82 -1.82 1.05 17.78
C ALA A 82 -2.65 -0.07 18.45
N ARG A 83 -3.88 0.23 18.89
CA ARG A 83 -4.79 -0.76 19.47
C ARG A 83 -5.14 -1.93 18.55
N LEU A 84 -5.23 -1.69 17.24
CA LEU A 84 -5.47 -2.77 16.26
C LEU A 84 -4.29 -3.74 16.18
N ARG A 85 -3.12 -3.33 16.66
CA ARG A 85 -1.85 -4.07 16.56
C ARG A 85 -1.46 -4.68 17.90
N ASP A 86 -1.59 -3.93 18.99
CA ASP A 86 -1.42 -4.38 20.36
C ASP A 86 -2.49 -3.75 21.28
N PRO A 87 -3.40 -4.55 21.86
CA PRO A 87 -4.38 -4.06 22.83
C PRO A 87 -3.77 -3.39 24.06
N ALA A 88 -2.53 -3.73 24.44
CA ALA A 88 -1.84 -3.14 25.58
C ALA A 88 -1.30 -1.74 25.29
N ALA A 89 -1.26 -1.30 24.03
CA ALA A 89 -0.74 0.00 23.63
C ALA A 89 -1.47 1.19 24.29
N ASP A 90 -2.73 1.01 24.71
CA ASP A 90 -3.49 2.04 25.43
C ASP A 90 -2.86 2.44 26.78
N ARG A 91 -2.05 1.56 27.38
CA ARG A 91 -1.36 1.80 28.66
C ARG A 91 -0.04 2.58 28.50
N LEU A 92 0.46 2.70 27.27
CA LEU A 92 1.73 3.37 27.00
C LEU A 92 1.54 4.90 27.04
N GLN A 93 2.48 5.59 27.69
CA GLN A 93 2.50 7.04 27.83
C GLN A 93 3.94 7.56 27.72
N GLY A 94 4.09 8.84 27.35
CA GLY A 94 5.39 9.51 27.26
C GLY A 94 6.38 8.75 26.37
N ASP A 95 7.60 8.55 26.87
CA ASP A 95 8.68 7.90 26.13
C ASP A 95 8.36 6.46 25.73
N ALA A 96 7.62 5.71 26.56
CA ALA A 96 7.21 4.35 26.24
C ALA A 96 6.24 4.31 25.04
N TRP A 97 5.43 5.34 24.88
CA TRP A 97 4.56 5.50 23.71
C TRP A 97 5.37 5.85 22.45
N LEU A 98 6.33 6.77 22.55
CA LEU A 98 7.20 7.14 21.43
C LEU A 98 8.06 5.95 20.96
N ALA A 99 8.62 5.19 21.91
CA ALA A 99 9.36 3.97 21.62
C ALA A 99 8.49 2.93 20.90
N PHE A 100 7.22 2.80 21.28
CA PHE A 100 6.28 1.91 20.59
C PHE A 100 5.93 2.40 19.18
N LEU A 101 5.77 3.72 18.99
CA LEU A 101 5.55 4.30 17.67
C LEU A 101 6.69 3.98 16.72
N ASP A 102 7.94 3.97 17.21
CA ASP A 102 9.14 3.76 16.41
C ASP A 102 9.69 2.32 16.43
N ALA A 103 9.04 1.40 17.15
CA ALA A 103 9.52 0.02 17.33
C ALA A 103 9.71 -0.77 16.01
N ASP A 104 8.90 -0.48 14.98
CA ASP A 104 8.97 -1.14 13.68
C ASP A 104 9.95 -0.46 12.69
N ASP A 105 10.59 0.65 13.10
CA ASP A 105 11.39 1.48 12.22
C ASP A 105 12.90 1.37 12.48
N ALA A 106 13.70 1.39 11.41
CA ALA A 106 15.16 1.37 11.51
C ALA A 106 15.75 2.65 12.12
N ALA A 107 15.01 3.75 12.08
CA ALA A 107 15.37 5.03 12.68
C ALA A 107 14.13 5.69 13.29
N PRO A 108 14.26 6.37 14.45
CA PRO A 108 13.13 7.00 15.11
C PRO A 108 12.52 8.08 14.21
N ARG A 109 11.21 7.98 13.93
CA ARG A 109 10.45 9.00 13.19
C ARG A 109 9.90 10.07 14.11
N PHE A 110 9.66 9.74 15.37
CA PHE A 110 9.12 10.65 16.37
C PHE A 110 10.22 11.02 17.36
N SER A 111 11.10 11.91 16.92
CA SER A 111 12.22 12.45 17.72
C SER A 111 12.24 13.98 17.67
N GLY A 112 12.81 14.61 18.70
CA GLY A 112 12.94 16.07 18.77
C GLY A 112 11.58 16.76 18.88
N ASP A 113 11.33 17.73 17.99
CA ASP A 113 10.12 18.58 18.03
C ASP A 113 8.83 17.79 17.79
N ASP A 114 8.84 16.77 16.92
CA ASP A 114 7.68 15.91 16.66
C ASP A 114 7.30 15.09 17.91
N ALA A 115 8.30 14.61 18.65
CA ALA A 115 8.10 13.88 19.91
C ALA A 115 7.49 14.79 20.98
N ALA A 116 8.04 16.00 21.13
CA ALA A 116 7.55 16.99 22.08
C ALA A 116 6.12 17.42 21.75
N LEU A 117 5.79 17.63 20.46
CA LEU A 117 4.44 17.97 20.04
C LEU A 117 3.43 16.83 20.25
N LEU A 118 3.81 15.56 20.13
CA LEU A 118 2.89 14.46 20.41
C LEU A 118 2.59 14.28 21.91
N VAL A 119 3.59 14.52 22.77
CA VAL A 119 3.45 14.34 24.21
C VAL A 119 2.78 15.57 24.85
N ASP A 120 3.22 16.78 24.50
CA ASP A 120 2.79 18.02 25.15
C ASP A 120 1.81 18.85 24.30
N GLY A 121 1.70 18.57 23.00
CA GLY A 121 0.95 19.40 22.06
C GLY A 121 -0.57 19.51 22.29
N PRO A 122 -1.28 18.52 22.87
CA PRO A 122 -2.67 18.73 23.28
C PRO A 122 -2.86 19.86 24.30
N PHE A 123 -1.81 20.23 25.04
CA PHE A 123 -1.83 21.28 26.06
C PHE A 123 -1.22 22.60 25.57
N ARG A 124 -0.62 22.64 24.38
CA ARG A 124 -0.05 23.87 23.80
C ARG A 124 -1.07 24.57 22.90
N ARG A 125 -1.51 25.75 23.33
CA ARG A 125 -2.42 26.62 22.53
C ARG A 125 -1.76 27.24 21.30
N ASP A 126 -0.46 27.48 21.35
CA ASP A 126 0.33 28.09 20.27
C ASP A 126 1.41 27.09 19.85
N ALA A 127 1.14 26.34 18.78
CA ALA A 127 2.09 25.43 18.16
C ALA A 127 2.44 25.99 16.78
N ASP A 128 3.73 25.97 16.44
CA ASP A 128 4.21 26.44 15.14
C ASP A 128 3.52 25.66 14.00
N PRO A 129 2.80 26.34 13.08
CA PRO A 129 2.13 25.70 11.96
C PRO A 129 3.06 24.82 11.10
N VAL A 130 4.34 25.18 10.97
CA VAL A 130 5.32 24.40 10.18
C VAL A 130 5.65 23.09 10.89
N ALA A 131 5.80 23.12 12.21
CA ALA A 131 6.05 21.93 13.00
C ALA A 131 4.81 21.02 13.04
N VAL A 132 3.60 21.59 13.11
CA VAL A 132 2.33 20.83 13.05
C VAL A 132 2.17 20.13 11.69
N ASP A 133 2.49 20.80 10.58
CA ASP A 133 2.43 20.20 9.24
C ASP A 133 3.47 19.08 9.05
N THR A 134 4.66 19.25 9.63
CA THR A 134 5.70 18.21 9.65
C THR A 134 5.23 16.99 10.43
N LEU A 135 4.73 17.19 11.65
CA LEU A 135 4.12 16.14 12.47
C LEU A 135 2.97 15.45 11.72
N ARG A 136 2.13 16.21 11.00
CA ARG A 136 1.02 15.66 10.21
C ARG A 136 1.51 14.69 9.15
N ARG A 137 2.57 15.03 8.42
CA ARG A 137 3.17 14.12 7.43
C ARG A 137 3.71 12.85 8.08
N THR A 138 4.46 12.99 9.19
CA THR A 138 5.04 11.87 9.93
C THR A 138 3.96 10.93 10.49
N ALA A 139 2.94 11.50 11.17
CA ALA A 139 1.82 10.77 11.74
C ALA A 139 0.98 10.05 10.67
N ARG A 140 0.68 10.72 9.55
CA ARG A 140 -0.04 10.12 8.41
C ARG A 140 0.70 8.92 7.83
N ALA A 141 2.01 9.04 7.62
CA ALA A 141 2.84 7.96 7.12
C ALA A 141 2.85 6.75 8.06
N ARG A 142 2.99 6.98 9.38
CA ARG A 142 2.93 5.92 10.40
C ARG A 142 1.57 5.25 10.47
N PHE A 143 0.49 6.04 10.54
CA PHE A 143 -0.88 5.54 10.58
C PHE A 143 -1.19 4.63 9.38
N LEU A 144 -0.84 5.06 8.16
CA LEU A 144 -1.04 4.26 6.95
C LEU A 144 -0.20 2.97 6.95
N ALA A 145 1.04 3.02 7.45
CA ALA A 145 1.88 1.82 7.55
C ALA A 145 1.24 0.75 8.43
N TRP A 146 0.74 1.15 9.61
CA TRP A 146 0.05 0.24 10.53
C TRP A 146 -1.29 -0.28 9.98
N MET A 147 -2.10 0.59 9.34
CA MET A 147 -3.37 0.17 8.74
C MET A 147 -3.21 -0.76 7.53
N GLU A 148 -2.09 -0.68 6.82
CA GLU A 148 -1.77 -1.59 5.71
C GLU A 148 -1.24 -2.96 6.17
N GLY A 149 -1.03 -3.16 7.47
CA GLY A 149 -0.46 -4.39 8.03
C GLY A 149 1.01 -4.59 7.64
N ARG A 150 1.70 -3.53 7.18
CA ARG A 150 3.16 -3.60 7.04
C ARG A 150 3.75 -3.59 8.45
N LYS A 151 4.44 -4.67 8.80
CA LYS A 151 5.44 -4.67 9.86
C LYS A 151 6.74 -4.20 9.25
#